data_AF-A0A6L3UY18-F1
#
_entry.id   AF-A0A6L3UY18-F1
#
_cell.length_a   1.000
_cell.length_b   1.000
_cell.length_c   1.000
_cell.angle_alpha   90.00
_cell.angle_beta   90.00
_cell.angle_gamma   90.00
#
_symmetry.space_group_name_H-M   'P 1'
#
loop_
_entity.id
_entity.type
_entity.pdbx_description
1 polymer ?
#
loop_
_entity_poly.entity_id
_entity_poly.type
_entity_poly.pdbx_seq_one_letter_code
_entity_poly.pdbx_strand_id
1 'polypeptide(L)'
;MRIRTLLIHRCSLLTQGQVTGQDPYGRDIIEKVEIVNVPCRFDQIRQRAAANETGTDFLFENIFYFDANPEISLVEEITNVTDKEGNPVLPGSFSVVNIVPVYGIKKLHHYEVAVKRM
;
A
#
# COMPACT_ATOMS: atom_id res chain seq x y z
N MET A 1 10.30 8.41 -22.17
CA MET A 1 10.53 7.53 -21.01
C MET A 1 11.02 8.37 -19.83
N ARG A 2 10.21 8.51 -18.76
CA ARG A 2 10.64 9.20 -17.52
C ARG A 2 11.21 8.16 -16.56
N ILE A 3 12.53 8.13 -16.40
CA ILE A 3 13.26 7.24 -15.48
C ILE A 3 12.81 7.41 -14.01
N ARG A 4 12.18 8.54 -13.66
CA ARG A 4 11.69 8.84 -12.30
C ARG A 4 10.59 7.88 -11.79
N THR A 5 9.87 7.16 -12.65
CA THR A 5 8.76 6.26 -12.23
C THR A 5 9.21 4.88 -11.77
N LEU A 6 10.50 4.55 -11.88
CA LEU A 6 11.04 3.25 -11.47
C LEU A 6 11.85 3.30 -10.17
N LEU A 7 11.86 4.44 -9.48
CA LEU A 7 12.63 4.59 -8.24
C LEU A 7 11.95 3.86 -7.09
N ILE A 8 12.72 3.07 -6.35
CA ILE A 8 12.27 2.45 -5.10
C ILE A 8 12.32 3.51 -3.99
N HIS A 9 11.17 3.71 -3.35
CA HIS A 9 10.91 4.58 -2.22
C HIS A 9 10.88 3.78 -0.92
N ARG A 10 10.76 4.51 0.19
CA ARG A 10 10.51 3.98 1.53
C ARG A 10 9.15 4.48 2.00
N CYS A 11 8.37 3.61 2.62
CA CYS A 11 7.11 3.98 3.25
C CYS A 11 6.95 3.25 4.59
N SER A 12 6.00 3.72 5.39
CA SER A 12 5.53 3.06 6.60
C SER A 12 4.22 2.36 6.32
N LEU A 13 4.07 1.13 6.81
CA LEU A 13 2.80 0.41 6.89
C LEU A 13 2.28 0.52 8.32
N LEU A 14 1.09 1.09 8.49
CA LEU A 14 0.43 1.23 9.77
C LEU A 14 -0.76 0.27 9.82
N THR A 15 -0.66 -0.75 10.67
CA THR A 15 -1.78 -1.66 10.96
C THR A 15 -2.58 -1.09 12.13
N GLN A 16 -3.86 -0.79 11.89
CA GLN A 16 -4.76 -0.41 12.98
C GLN A 16 -5.41 -1.64 13.60
N GLY A 17 -5.39 -1.73 14.92
CA GLY A 17 -6.24 -2.67 15.63
C GLY A 17 -5.66 -4.07 15.83
N GLN A 18 -4.33 -4.23 15.86
CA GLN A 18 -3.72 -5.53 16.10
C GLN A 18 -3.75 -5.86 17.60
N VAL A 19 -4.20 -7.08 17.94
CA VAL A 19 -4.11 -7.59 19.31
C VAL A 19 -2.65 -7.92 19.61
N THR A 20 -2.01 -7.13 20.46
CA THR A 20 -0.59 -7.31 20.82
C THR A 20 -0.40 -8.13 22.09
N GLY A 21 -1.48 -8.38 22.84
CA GLY A 21 -1.48 -9.24 24.01
C GLY A 21 -2.82 -9.25 24.73
N GLN A 22 -2.84 -9.86 25.91
CA GLN A 22 -3.98 -9.78 26.84
C GLN A 22 -3.55 -9.08 28.12
N ASP A 23 -4.44 -8.27 28.66
CA ASP A 23 -4.24 -7.65 29.97
C ASP A 23 -4.36 -8.69 31.10
N PRO A 24 -4.01 -8.33 32.36
CA PRO A 24 -4.11 -9.24 33.50
C PRO A 24 -5.53 -9.77 33.79
N TYR A 25 -6.55 -9.24 33.12
CA TYR A 25 -7.95 -9.62 33.25
C TYR A 25 -8.47 -10.38 32.00
N GLY A 26 -7.58 -10.77 31.08
CA GLY A 26 -7.92 -11.56 29.89
C GLY A 26 -8.60 -10.75 28.78
N ARG A 27 -8.50 -9.42 28.78
CA ARG A 27 -9.00 -8.56 27.71
C ARG A 27 -7.90 -8.29 26.69
N ASP A 28 -8.26 -8.30 25.42
CA ASP A 28 -7.32 -8.04 24.33
C ASP A 28 -6.79 -6.59 24.39
N ILE A 29 -5.47 -6.45 24.36
CA ILE A 29 -4.78 -5.16 24.22
C ILE A 29 -4.65 -4.90 22.73
N ILE A 30 -5.32 -3.85 22.27
CA ILE A 30 -5.37 -3.46 20.87
C ILE A 30 -4.42 -2.27 20.67
N GLU A 31 -3.38 -2.47 19.87
CA GLU A 31 -2.38 -1.45 19.58
C GLU A 31 -2.26 -1.17 18.08
N LYS A 32 -1.63 -0.04 17.77
CA LYS A 32 -1.23 0.30 16.40
C LYS A 32 0.18 -0.20 16.19
N VAL A 33 0.37 -1.04 15.17
CA VAL A 33 1.68 -1.58 14.81
C VAL A 33 2.15 -0.87 13.55
N GLU A 34 3.30 -0.22 13.62
CA GLU A 34 3.92 0.46 12.48
C GLU A 34 5.17 -0.31 12.03
N ILE A 35 5.21 -0.66 10.75
CA ILE A 35 6.39 -1.20 10.08
C ILE A 35 6.99 -0.07 9.25
N VAL A 36 8.15 0.43 9.68
CA VAL A 36 8.85 1.54 9.03
C VAL A 36 9.81 1.08 7.94
N ASN A 37 10.15 1.97 7.01
CA ASN A 37 11.16 1.77 5.97
C ASN A 37 10.90 0.62 4.98
N VAL A 38 9.63 0.28 4.76
CA VAL A 38 9.22 -0.74 3.78
C VAL A 38 9.59 -0.27 2.38
N PRO A 39 10.31 -1.08 1.58
CA PRO A 39 10.58 -0.75 0.19
C PRO A 39 9.27 -0.78 -0.60
N CYS A 40 8.96 0.33 -1.25
CA CYS A 40 7.76 0.45 -2.06
C CYS A 40 8.04 1.32 -3.28
N ARG A 41 7.32 1.07 -4.37
CA ARG A 41 7.40 1.90 -5.58
C ARG A 41 6.02 2.45 -5.86
N PHE A 42 5.94 3.76 -6.01
CA PHE A 42 4.73 4.41 -6.47
C PHE A 42 4.79 4.53 -8.00
N ASP A 43 3.81 3.98 -8.71
CA ASP A 43 3.68 4.17 -10.16
C ASP A 43 2.39 4.91 -10.50
N GLN A 44 2.31 5.37 -11.74
CA GLN A 44 1.22 6.19 -12.23
C GLN A 44 -0.16 5.55 -12.08
N ILE A 45 -1.11 6.48 -12.05
CA ILE A 45 -2.55 6.26 -11.95
C ILE A 45 -3.02 5.27 -13.04
N ARG A 46 -3.53 4.11 -12.62
CA ARG A 46 -4.18 3.18 -13.55
C ARG A 46 -5.58 3.71 -13.84
N GLN A 47 -5.85 3.93 -15.12
CA GLN A 47 -7.19 4.25 -15.60
C GLN A 47 -7.93 2.92 -15.83
N ARG A 48 -9.02 2.69 -15.10
CA ARG A 48 -9.94 1.57 -15.37
C ARG A 48 -11.27 2.11 -15.86
N ALA A 49 -11.81 1.52 -16.92
CA ALA A 49 -13.16 1.77 -17.37
C ALA A 49 -14.13 0.97 -16.48
N ALA A 50 -15.05 1.67 -15.82
CA ALA A 50 -16.17 1.08 -15.09
C ALA A 50 -17.44 1.34 -15.90
N ALA A 51 -18.01 0.28 -16.48
CA ALA A 51 -19.27 0.38 -17.21
C ALA A 51 -20.43 0.37 -16.20
N ASN A 52 -21.28 1.39 -16.28
CA ASN A 52 -22.50 1.55 -15.51
C ASN A 52 -23.71 1.57 -16.47
N GLU A 53 -24.93 1.50 -15.94
CA GLU A 53 -26.17 1.46 -16.75
C GLU A 53 -26.36 2.69 -17.66
N THR A 54 -25.69 3.80 -17.36
CA THR A 54 -25.77 5.09 -18.07
C THR A 54 -24.54 5.44 -18.90
N GLY A 55 -23.46 4.65 -18.87
CA GLY A 55 -22.23 4.95 -19.63
C GLY A 55 -20.97 4.32 -19.05
N THR A 56 -19.82 4.74 -19.58
CA THR A 56 -18.48 4.27 -19.13
C THR A 56 -17.79 5.37 -18.34
N ASP A 57 -17.57 5.14 -17.05
CA ASP A 57 -16.77 6.01 -16.19
C ASP A 57 -15.31 5.59 -16.20
N PHE A 58 -14.40 6.55 -16.11
CA PHE A 58 -12.97 6.27 -15.97
C PHE A 58 -12.53 6.54 -14.54
N LEU A 59 -12.17 5.48 -13.82
CA LEU A 59 -11.64 5.55 -12.46
C LEU A 59 -10.11 5.58 -12.53
N PHE A 60 -9.54 6.48 -11.73
CA PHE A 60 -8.12 6.73 -11.64
C PHE A 60 -7.62 6.21 -10.28
N GLU A 61 -6.80 5.16 -10.31
CA GLU A 61 -6.31 4.49 -9.09
C GLU A 61 -4.80 4.65 -8.93
N ASN A 62 -4.38 5.10 -7.75
CA ASN A 62 -2.96 5.15 -7.37
C ASN A 62 -2.48 3.74 -7.05
N ILE A 63 -1.33 3.32 -7.62
CA ILE A 63 -0.80 1.97 -7.40
C ILE A 63 0.58 2.04 -6.74
N PHE A 64 0.71 1.30 -5.66
CA PHE A 64 1.98 0.97 -5.04
C PHE A 64 2.39 -0.46 -5.37
N TYR A 65 3.69 -0.65 -5.58
CA TYR A 65 4.30 -1.96 -5.75
C TYR A 65 5.15 -2.25 -4.53
N PHE A 66 4.97 -3.42 -3.95
CA PHE A 66 5.73 -3.86 -2.79
C PHE A 66 6.38 -5.21 -3.05
N ASP A 67 7.53 -5.45 -2.46
CA ASP A 67 8.17 -6.76 -2.53
C ASP A 67 7.26 -7.85 -1.94
N ALA A 68 7.54 -9.11 -2.29
CA ALA A 68 6.80 -10.27 -1.79
C ALA A 68 6.95 -10.53 -0.27
N ASN A 69 7.81 -9.77 0.43
CA ASN A 69 8.24 -10.06 1.80
C ASN A 69 7.35 -9.41 2.87
N PRO A 70 6.92 -8.13 2.77
CA PRO A 70 5.83 -7.67 3.60
C PRO A 70 4.52 -8.34 3.17
N GLU A 71 3.87 -9.03 4.09
CA GLU A 71 2.48 -9.45 3.93
C GLU A 71 1.61 -8.22 4.13
N ILE A 72 1.06 -7.69 3.04
CA ILE A 72 0.24 -6.47 3.05
C ILE A 72 -1.21 -6.85 3.23
N SER A 73 -1.93 -6.05 4.03
CA SER A 73 -3.33 -6.29 4.33
C SER A 73 -4.23 -5.10 3.96
N LEU A 74 -5.51 -5.38 3.73
CA LEU A 74 -6.51 -4.35 3.40
C LEU A 74 -6.79 -3.39 4.57
N VAL A 75 -6.45 -3.79 5.80
CA VAL A 75 -6.60 -2.94 7.00
C VAL A 75 -5.39 -2.04 7.26
N GLU A 76 -4.37 -2.13 6.42
CA GLU A 76 -3.18 -1.30 6.54
C GLU A 76 -3.36 0.07 5.90
N GLU A 77 -2.66 1.05 6.47
CA GLU A 77 -2.52 2.38 5.94
C GLU A 77 -1.06 2.60 5.51
N ILE A 78 -0.87 3.13 4.30
CA ILE A 78 0.46 3.48 3.79
C ILE A 78 0.71 4.95 4.08
N THR A 79 1.82 5.24 4.76
CA THR A 79 2.20 6.61 5.16
C THR A 79 3.68 6.87 4.90
N ASN A 80 4.12 8.12 5.07
CA ASN A 80 5.54 8.52 5.07
C ASN A 80 6.32 8.07 3.82
N VAL A 81 5.75 8.25 2.63
CA VAL A 81 6.39 7.88 1.36
C VAL A 81 7.54 8.85 1.04
N THR A 82 8.76 8.38 1.20
CA THR A 82 10.01 9.14 1.05
C THR A 82 10.96 8.48 0.06
N ASP A 83 11.86 9.24 -0.54
CA ASP A 83 12.96 8.68 -1.32
C ASP A 83 14.08 8.13 -0.40
N LYS A 84 15.18 7.66 -1.00
CA LYS A 84 16.32 7.12 -0.24
C LYS A 84 17.08 8.17 0.57
N GLU A 85 16.90 9.45 0.26
CA GLU A 85 17.52 10.60 0.93
C GLU A 85 16.61 11.18 2.01
N GLY A 86 15.39 10.63 2.16
CA GLY A 86 14.39 11.08 3.13
C GLY A 86 13.50 12.22 2.64
N ASN A 87 13.59 12.61 1.37
CA ASN A 87 12.71 13.64 0.84
C ASN A 87 11.30 13.07 0.62
N PRO A 88 10.23 13.82 0.98
CA PRO A 88 8.86 13.37 0.76
C PRO A 88 8.56 13.27 -0.74
N VAL A 89 8.17 12.08 -1.19
CA VAL A 89 7.79 11.83 -2.59
C VAL A 89 6.29 12.01 -2.76
N LEU A 90 5.51 11.46 -1.84
CA LEU A 90 4.05 11.54 -1.87
C LEU A 90 3.52 11.82 -0.46
N PRO A 91 3.14 13.07 -0.15
CA PRO A 91 2.67 13.42 1.19
C PRO A 91 1.23 12.94 1.42
N GLY A 92 0.96 12.44 2.63
CA GLY A 92 -0.36 12.02 3.09
C GLY A 92 -0.40 10.57 3.56
N SER A 93 -1.61 10.13 3.89
CA SER A 93 -1.94 8.75 4.27
C SER A 93 -2.86 8.12 3.21
N PHE A 94 -2.68 6.83 2.97
CA PHE A 94 -3.41 6.11 1.94
C PHE A 94 -4.01 4.82 2.51
N SER A 95 -5.31 4.61 2.33
CA SER A 95 -5.94 3.31 2.59
C SER A 95 -5.65 2.36 1.45
N VAL A 96 -5.43 1.09 1.81
CA VAL A 96 -5.41 0.00 0.84
C VAL A 96 -6.84 -0.33 0.39
N VAL A 97 -7.08 -0.32 -0.92
CA VAL A 97 -8.38 -0.62 -1.53
C VAL A 97 -8.41 -2.02 -2.12
N ASN A 98 -7.30 -2.42 -2.74
CA ASN A 98 -7.17 -3.72 -3.39
C ASN A 98 -5.72 -4.17 -3.39
N ILE A 99 -5.50 -5.48 -3.31
CA ILE A 99 -4.18 -6.11 -3.34
C ILE A 99 -4.21 -7.19 -4.41
N VAL A 100 -3.32 -7.09 -5.38
CA VAL A 100 -3.18 -8.04 -6.48
C VAL A 100 -1.77 -8.64 -6.42
N PRO A 101 -1.63 -9.93 -6.09
CA PRO A 101 -0.34 -10.60 -6.13
C PRO A 101 0.10 -10.80 -7.58
N VAL A 102 1.34 -10.41 -7.91
CA VAL A 102 1.92 -10.60 -9.23
C VAL A 102 2.92 -11.76 -9.18
N TYR A 103 2.53 -12.87 -9.80
CA TYR A 103 3.34 -14.07 -9.87
C TYR A 103 4.14 -14.14 -11.17
N GLY A 104 5.37 -14.63 -11.06
CA GLY A 104 6.08 -15.26 -12.17
C GLY A 104 5.72 -16.74 -12.22
N ILE A 105 6.41 -17.48 -13.08
CA ILE A 105 6.12 -18.89 -13.39
C ILE A 105 5.78 -19.74 -12.15
N LYS A 106 6.48 -19.55 -11.02
CA LYS A 106 6.18 -20.25 -9.75
C LYS A 106 6.39 -19.43 -8.47
N LYS A 107 6.64 -18.12 -8.57
CA LYS A 107 7.05 -17.30 -7.42
C LYS A 107 6.33 -15.96 -7.43
N LEU A 108 5.85 -15.54 -6.26
CA LEU A 108 5.39 -14.17 -6.05
C LEU A 108 6.57 -13.20 -6.25
N HIS A 109 6.45 -12.28 -7.20
CA HIS A 109 7.45 -11.24 -7.41
C HIS A 109 7.19 -10.03 -6.54
N HIS A 110 5.96 -9.54 -6.56
CA HIS A 110 5.54 -8.33 -5.84
C HIS A 110 4.02 -8.30 -5.69
N TYR A 111 3.53 -7.39 -4.86
CA TYR A 111 2.13 -7.01 -4.78
C TYR A 111 1.89 -5.70 -5.53
N GLU A 112 0.83 -5.66 -6.34
CA GLU A 112 0.21 -4.43 -6.85
C GLU A 112 -0.90 -4.02 -5.88
N VAL A 113 -0.73 -2.88 -5.22
CA VAL A 113 -1.63 -2.40 -4.18
C VAL A 113 -2.29 -1.12 -4.67
N ALA A 114 -3.59 -1.18 -4.93
CA ALA A 114 -4.38 -0.01 -5.26
C ALA A 114 -4.75 0.73 -3.97
N VAL A 115 -4.58 2.05 -3.97
CA VAL A 115 -4.76 2.88 -2.78
C VAL A 115 -5.66 4.08 -3.03
N LYS A 116 -6.30 4.55 -1.96
CA LYS A 116 -7.07 5.79 -1.94
C LYS A 116 -6.48 6.74 -0.91
N ARG A 117 -6.34 8.00 -1.27
CA ARG A 117 -5.92 9.04 -0.33
C ARG A 117 -7.01 9.25 0.73
N MET A 118 -6.59 9.33 1.99
CA MET A 118 -7.44 9.70 3.14
C MET A 118 -7.57 11.21 3.28
#